data_AF-A0A351KU69-F1
#
_entry.id   AF-A0A351KU69-F1
#
_cell.length_a   1.000
_cell.length_b   1.000
_cell.length_c   1.000
_cell.angle_alpha   90.00
_cell.angle_beta   90.00
_cell.angle_gamma   90.00
#
_symmetry.space_group_name_H-M   'P 1'
#
loop_
_entity.id
_entity.type
_entity.pdbx_description
1 polymer ?
#
loop_
_entity_poly.entity_id
_entity_poly.type
_entity_poly.pdbx_seq_one_letter_code
_entity_poly.pdbx_strand_id
1 'polypeptide(L)'
;MHACLSKAGFFGDPVISWKNWRIILLDSSQKHSPKGQLGPMTCQWLAETLESLKTCWIVIALHHHPIASGSAWMDTMLLEESEAFLDILA
;
A
#
# COMPACT_ATOMS: atom_id res chain seq x y z
N MET A 1 5.73 14.36 13.55
CA MET A 1 5.45 13.05 12.90
C MET A 1 6.51 12.63 11.90
N HIS A 2 6.90 13.47 10.93
CA HIS A 2 7.90 13.11 9.92
C HIS A 2 9.26 12.64 10.50
N ALA A 3 9.68 13.19 11.64
CA ALA A 3 10.97 12.87 12.27
C ALA A 3 10.99 11.55 13.07
N CYS A 4 9.83 11.03 13.47
CA CYS A 4 9.73 9.76 14.23
C CYS A 4 9.60 8.55 13.31
N LEU A 5 9.18 8.75 12.06
CA LEU A 5 9.11 7.71 11.04
C LEU A 5 10.33 7.74 10.09
N SER A 6 11.11 8.82 10.09
CA SER A 6 12.35 8.94 9.30
C SER A 6 13.61 8.44 10.03
N LYS A 7 13.50 8.00 11.29
CA LYS A 7 14.61 7.44 12.06
C LYS A 7 14.24 6.02 12.49
N ALA A 8 14.94 5.05 11.88
CA ALA A 8 14.69 3.61 11.89
C ALA A 8 13.38 3.24 11.14
N GLY A 9 13.42 2.98 9.83
CA GLY A 9 14.14 1.82 9.31
C GLY A 9 13.34 0.54 9.51
N PHE A 10 12.08 0.49 9.06
CA PHE A 10 11.46 -0.79 8.72
C PHE A 10 11.98 -1.21 7.34
N PHE A 11 13.28 -1.46 7.24
CA PHE A 11 13.88 -2.18 6.11
C PHE A 11 13.70 -3.68 6.37
N GLY A 12 12.44 -4.10 6.43
CA GLY A 12 12.05 -5.51 6.43
C GLY A 12 11.69 -5.95 5.02
N ASP A 13 11.60 -7.25 4.80
CA ASP A 13 10.94 -7.78 3.61
C ASP A 13 9.52 -7.19 3.53
N PRO A 14 9.14 -6.47 2.46
CA PRO A 14 7.80 -5.93 2.30
C PRO A 14 6.74 -7.05 2.19
N VAL A 15 7.17 -8.32 2.09
CA VAL A 15 6.32 -9.49 2.08
C VAL A 15 6.59 -10.37 3.31
N ILE A 16 5.61 -10.47 4.21
CA ILE A 16 5.65 -11.43 5.31
C ILE A 16 5.01 -12.74 4.83
N SER A 17 5.78 -13.84 4.91
CA SER A 17 5.31 -15.17 4.54
C SER A 17 4.85 -15.95 5.77
N TRP A 18 3.61 -16.46 5.74
CA TRP A 18 3.08 -17.34 6.79
C TRP A 18 2.23 -18.47 6.20
N LYS A 19 2.77 -19.69 6.17
CA LYS A 19 2.14 -20.83 5.47
C LYS A 19 1.80 -20.43 4.02
N ASN A 20 0.54 -20.61 3.61
CA ASN A 20 0.05 -20.19 2.29
C ASN A 20 -0.34 -18.71 2.21
N TRP A 21 -0.14 -17.92 3.26
CA TRP A 21 -0.41 -16.48 3.26
C TRP A 21 0.83 -15.66 2.89
N ARG A 22 0.59 -14.55 2.19
CA ARG A 22 1.54 -13.50 1.88
C ARG A 22 0.94 -12.18 2.29
N ILE A 23 1.59 -11.48 3.21
CA ILE A 23 1.15 -10.18 3.69
C ILE A 23 2.09 -9.14 3.10
N ILE A 24 1.57 -8.35 2.17
CA ILE A 24 2.30 -7.29 1.47
C ILE A 24 2.06 -5.97 2.22
N LEU A 25 3.14 -5.31 2.63
CA LEU A 25 3.12 -4.04 3.33
C LEU A 25 3.49 -2.91 2.36
N LEU A 26 2.61 -1.94 2.18
CA LEU A 26 2.83 -0.80 1.29
C LEU A 26 2.91 0.50 2.10
N ASP A 27 4.00 1.24 1.91
CA ASP A 27 4.11 2.61 2.41
C ASP A 27 3.41 3.56 1.44
N SER A 28 2.26 4.07 1.87
CA SER A 28 1.49 5.07 1.13
C SER A 28 1.74 6.49 1.64
N SER A 29 2.67 6.70 2.57
CA SER A 29 2.87 8.01 3.19
C SER A 29 3.48 9.02 2.23
N GLN A 30 2.88 10.21 2.16
CA GLN A 30 3.38 11.31 1.36
C GLN A 30 3.86 12.44 2.28
N LYS A 31 5.11 12.88 2.06
CA LYS A 31 5.73 13.95 2.83
C LYS A 31 4.91 15.25 2.68
N HIS A 32 4.53 15.83 3.82
CA HIS A 32 3.76 17.07 3.90
C HIS A 32 2.34 17.02 3.31
N SER A 33 1.75 15.82 3.17
CA SER A 33 0.40 15.64 2.67
C SER A 33 -0.37 14.65 3.56
N PRO A 34 -1.68 14.88 3.78
CA PRO A 34 -2.55 13.91 4.43
C PRO A 34 -3.06 12.83 3.47
N LYS A 35 -2.83 12.98 2.16
CA LYS A 35 -3.21 11.98 1.16
C LYS A 35 -2.16 10.87 1.07
N GLY A 36 -2.61 9.71 0.64
CA GLY A 36 -1.72 8.60 0.33
C GLY A 36 -1.19 8.68 -1.09
N GLN A 37 0.01 8.16 -1.33
CA GLN A 37 0.50 7.94 -2.70
C GLN A 37 1.35 6.68 -2.75
N LEU A 38 1.20 5.89 -3.82
CA LEU A 38 2.14 4.84 -4.20
C LEU A 38 2.90 5.29 -5.44
N GLY A 39 4.23 5.27 -5.37
CA GLY A 39 5.06 5.63 -6.51
C GLY A 39 4.96 4.59 -7.63
N PRO A 40 5.26 4.97 -8.89
CA PRO A 40 5.18 4.06 -10.03
C PRO A 40 6.03 2.79 -9.86
N MET A 41 7.20 2.90 -9.22
CA MET A 41 8.05 1.75 -8.91
C MET A 41 7.39 0.77 -7.94
N THR A 42 6.67 1.27 -6.94
CA THR A 42 5.94 0.44 -5.98
C THR A 42 4.77 -0.26 -6.65
N CYS A 43 4.02 0.43 -7.52
CA CYS A 43 2.93 -0.16 -8.28
C CYS A 43 3.41 -1.25 -9.24
N GLN A 44 4.50 -1.01 -9.96
CA GLN A 44 5.12 -2.02 -10.83
C GLN A 44 5.57 -3.24 -10.03
N TRP A 45 6.30 -3.01 -8.93
CA TRP A 45 6.75 -4.09 -8.06
C TRP A 45 5.58 -4.91 -7.50
N LEU A 46 4.49 -4.25 -7.12
CA LEU A 46 3.28 -4.92 -6.63
C LEU A 46 2.69 -5.83 -7.71
N ALA A 47 2.51 -5.33 -8.93
CA ALA A 47 1.97 -6.12 -10.04
C ALA A 47 2.82 -7.37 -10.32
N GLU A 48 4.14 -7.23 -10.41
CA GLU A 48 5.07 -8.34 -10.60
C GLU A 48 5.03 -9.34 -9.42
N THR A 49 4.91 -8.82 -8.20
CA THR A 49 4.82 -9.64 -6.98
C THR A 49 3.53 -10.46 -6.96
N LEU A 50 2.38 -9.85 -7.26
CA LEU A 50 1.09 -10.55 -7.31
C LEU A 50 1.09 -11.68 -8.35
N GLU A 51 1.69 -11.44 -9.52
CA GLU A 51 1.86 -12.46 -10.56
C GLU A 51 2.65 -13.68 -10.06
N SER A 52 3.70 -13.45 -9.25
CA SER A 52 4.52 -14.52 -8.67
C SER A 52 3.84 -15.30 -7.54
N LEU A 53 2.76 -14.75 -6.96
CA LEU A 53 2.11 -15.26 -5.75
C LEU A 53 0.71 -15.85 -6.00
N LYS A 54 0.35 -16.13 -7.26
CA LYS A 54 -0.99 -16.62 -7.67
C LYS A 54 -1.51 -17.85 -6.94
N THR A 55 -0.65 -18.64 -6.29
CA THR A 55 -1.04 -19.84 -5.52
C THR A 55 -1.23 -19.58 -4.02
N CYS A 56 -0.90 -18.37 -3.55
CA CYS A 56 -0.98 -17.95 -2.16
C CYS A 56 -2.24 -17.13 -1.88
N TRP A 57 -2.67 -17.09 -0.62
CA TRP A 57 -3.62 -16.11 -0.11
C TRP A 57 -2.90 -14.81 0.18
N ILE A 58 -3.42 -13.69 -0.30
CA ILE A 58 -2.72 -12.39 -0.23
C ILE A 58 -3.50 -11.43 0.66
N VAL A 59 -2.79 -10.77 1.58
CA VAL A 59 -3.26 -9.60 2.32
C VAL A 59 -2.41 -8.43 1.91
N ILE A 60 -3.04 -7.32 1.53
CA ILE A 60 -2.33 -6.08 1.25
C ILE A 60 -2.69 -5.10 2.37
N ALA A 61 -1.68 -4.56 3.03
CA ALA A 61 -1.82 -3.60 4.12
C ALA A 61 -1.20 -2.26 3.74
N LEU A 62 -2.00 -1.20 3.84
CA LEU A 62 -1.62 0.19 3.64
C LEU A 62 -2.47 1.09 4.53
N HIS A 63 -1.98 2.29 4.81
CA HIS A 63 -2.67 3.25 5.69
C HIS A 63 -3.82 3.98 4.99
N HIS A 64 -3.56 4.53 3.80
CA HIS A 64 -4.54 5.35 3.09
C HIS A 64 -5.48 4.46 2.28
N HIS A 65 -6.78 4.59 2.52
CA HIS A 65 -7.78 3.74 1.91
C HIS A 65 -7.92 4.06 0.40
N PRO A 66 -8.04 3.05 -0.48
CA PRO A 66 -8.21 3.25 -1.92
C PRO A 66 -9.69 3.39 -2.34
N ILE A 67 -10.63 3.26 -1.41
CA ILE A 67 -12.06 3.33 -1.67
C ILE A 67 -12.65 4.40 -0.75
N ALA A 68 -13.59 5.18 -1.29
CA ALA A 68 -14.35 6.16 -0.52
C ALA A 68 -15.17 5.45 0.56
N SER A 69 -15.03 5.92 1.79
CA SER A 69 -15.75 5.42 2.95
C SER A 69 -17.16 6.03 3.08
N GLY A 70 -17.43 7.10 2.34
CA GLY A 70 -18.64 7.92 2.46
C GLY A 70 -18.54 9.00 3.56
N SER A 71 -17.41 9.08 4.25
CA SER A 71 -17.13 10.16 5.19
C SER A 71 -16.48 11.33 4.47
N ALA A 72 -17.19 12.46 4.42
CA ALA A 72 -16.73 13.67 3.75
C ALA A 72 -15.33 14.13 4.21
N TRP A 73 -14.94 13.86 5.46
CA TRP A 73 -13.61 14.21 5.95
C TRP A 73 -12.55 13.16 5.61
N MET A 74 -12.83 11.87 5.86
CA MET A 74 -11.85 10.81 5.58
C MET A 74 -11.58 10.68 4.09
N ASP A 75 -12.59 10.91 3.25
CA ASP A 75 -12.46 10.83 1.80
C ASP A 75 -11.57 11.96 1.22
N THR A 76 -11.20 12.98 2.01
CA THR A 76 -10.18 13.97 1.61
C THR A 76 -8.73 13.43 1.67
N MET A 77 -8.53 12.28 2.31
CA MET A 77 -7.22 11.67 2.62
C MET A 77 -6.99 10.35 1.88
N LEU A 78 -7.77 10.08 0.83
CA LEU A 78 -7.66 8.88 0.01
C LEU A 78 -6.27 8.67 -0.57
N LEU A 79 -6.00 7.43 -0.98
CA LEU A 79 -4.89 7.12 -1.86
C LEU A 79 -5.08 7.86 -3.21
N GLU A 80 -4.08 8.62 -3.63
CA GLU A 80 -4.04 9.23 -4.96
C GLU A 80 -3.92 8.14 -6.04
N GLU A 81 -4.57 8.37 -7.19
CA GLU A 81 -4.65 7.38 -8.28
C GLU A 81 -5.18 6.01 -7.81
N SER A 82 -6.15 6.02 -6.89
CA SER A 82 -6.70 4.80 -6.28
C SER A 82 -7.32 3.83 -7.29
N GLU A 83 -7.90 4.33 -8.38
CA GLU A 83 -8.42 3.48 -9.47
C GLU A 83 -7.30 2.66 -10.12
N ALA A 84 -6.18 3.28 -10.45
CA ALA A 84 -5.03 2.58 -11.02
C ALA A 84 -4.45 1.54 -10.05
N PHE A 85 -4.46 1.83 -8.74
CA PHE A 85 -4.09 0.84 -7.73
C PHE A 85 -5.07 -0.33 -7.70
N LEU A 86 -6.39 -0.07 -7.76
CA LEU A 86 -7.41 -1.11 -7.77
C LEU A 86 -7.36 -1.98 -9.03
N ASP A 87 -7.00 -1.42 -10.18
CA ASP A 87 -6.80 -2.17 -11.43
C ASP A 87 -5.66 -3.20 -11.32
N ILE A 88 -4.63 -2.93 -10.52
CA ILE A 88 -3.55 -3.89 -10.24
C ILE A 88 -4.06 -5.09 -9.41
N LEU A 89 -5.13 -4.89 -8.63
CA LEU A 89 -5.68 -5.91 -7.72
C LEU A 89 -6.75 -6.80 -8.38
N ALA A 90 -7.24 -6.43 -9.56
CA ALA A 90 -8.33 -7.11 -10.27
C ALA A 90 -7.86 -8.41 -10.95
#